data_AF-A0A116NRJ2-F1
#
_entry.id   AF-A0A116NRJ2-F1
#
_cell.length_a   1.000
_cell.length_b   1.000
_cell.length_c   1.000
_cell.angle_alpha   90.00
_cell.angle_beta   90.00
_cell.angle_gamma   90.00
#
_symmetry.space_group_name_H-M   'P 1'
#
loop_
_entity.id
_entity.type
_entity.pdbx_description
1 polymer ?
#
loop_
_entity_poly.entity_id
_entity_poly.type
_entity_poly.pdbx_seq_one_letter_code
_entity_poly.pdbx_strand_id
1 'polypeptide(L)'
;MDNKFRYYRNPDYTIGRRKMDMLVIENLTDNLMLYQVRVNGYLLDFVSAEGHVIRRYRLKDLPLDVELTVADVEDDVDLTLPENLTYRQFDFFKNLASK
;
A
#
# COMPACT_ATOMS: atom_id res chain seq x y z
N MET A 1 -0.39 5.14 -21.82
CA MET A 1 -1.07 5.29 -20.53
C MET A 1 -0.05 5.88 -19.59
N ASP A 2 -0.26 7.13 -19.17
CA ASP A 2 0.59 7.74 -18.15
C ASP A 2 0.33 7.01 -16.83
N ASN A 3 1.37 6.41 -16.26
CA ASN A 3 1.25 5.71 -14.99
C ASN A 3 0.98 6.74 -13.90
N LYS A 4 -0.25 6.77 -13.36
CA LYS A 4 -0.68 7.68 -12.27
C LYS A 4 0.13 7.50 -10.98
N PHE A 5 0.72 6.32 -10.79
CA PHE A 5 1.53 6.00 -9.61
C PHE A 5 2.53 4.88 -9.92
N ARG A 6 3.47 4.67 -9.00
CA ARG A 6 4.35 3.50 -8.95
C ARG A 6 4.35 2.93 -7.55
N TYR A 7 4.55 1.62 -7.42
CA TYR A 7 4.73 1.01 -6.12
C TYR A 7 5.75 -0.12 -6.17
N TYR A 8 6.36 -0.39 -5.02
CA TYR A 8 7.26 -1.52 -4.83
C TYR A 8 7.37 -1.86 -3.34
N ARG A 9 7.70 -3.12 -3.06
CA ARG A 9 8.09 -3.59 -1.73
C ARG A 9 9.59 -3.43 -1.57
N ASN A 10 10.03 -2.89 -0.44
CA ASN A 10 11.42 -2.82 -0.04
C ASN A 10 11.60 -3.47 1.34
N PRO A 11 12.06 -4.73 1.41
CA PRO A 11 12.24 -5.46 2.67
C PRO A 11 13.39 -4.91 3.53
N ASP A 12 14.31 -4.17 2.91
CA ASP A 12 15.55 -3.66 3.51
C ASP A 12 15.54 -2.13 3.66
N TYR A 13 14.35 -1.51 3.69
CA TYR A 13 14.24 -0.05 3.77
C TYR A 13 14.86 0.44 5.09
N THR A 14 15.83 1.35 4.97
CA THR A 14 16.62 1.80 6.13
C THR A 14 16.00 3.03 6.79
N ILE A 15 15.69 2.92 8.08
CA ILE A 15 15.25 4.03 8.93
C ILE A 15 16.20 4.13 10.12
N GLY A 16 17.03 5.18 10.11
CA GLY A 16 18.16 5.29 11.03
C GLY A 16 19.11 4.10 10.88
N ARG A 17 19.20 3.28 11.92
CA ARG A 17 20.03 2.05 11.92
C ARG A 17 19.23 0.75 11.75
N ARG A 18 17.91 0.82 11.55
CA ARG A 18 17.04 -0.35 11.45
C ARG A 18 16.61 -0.57 10.00
N LYS A 19 16.61 -1.84 9.59
CA LYS A 19 15.95 -2.30 8.38
C LYS A 19 14.48 -2.61 8.67
N MET A 20 13.60 -2.19 7.78
CA MET A 20 12.17 -2.43 7.88
C MET A 20 11.64 -2.84 6.52
N ASP A 21 10.68 -3.76 6.53
CA ASP A 21 9.92 -4.10 5.34
C ASP A 21 8.84 -3.05 5.10
N MET A 22 8.85 -2.46 3.91
CA MET A 22 8.05 -1.30 3.55
C MET A 22 7.39 -1.49 2.19
N LEU A 23 6.11 -1.14 2.10
CA LEU A 23 5.46 -0.79 0.85
C LEU A 23 5.73 0.69 0.58
N VAL A 24 6.27 0.99 -0.60
CA VAL A 24 6.46 2.35 -1.10
C VAL A 24 5.47 2.59 -2.23
N ILE A 25 4.70 3.68 -2.13
CA ILE A 25 3.77 4.13 -3.16
C ILE A 25 4.17 5.57 -3.52
N GLU A 26 4.52 5.79 -4.77
CA GLU A 26 4.82 7.10 -5.35
C GLU A 26 3.62 7.56 -6.17
N ASN A 27 2.91 8.58 -5.68
CA ASN A 27 1.89 9.28 -6.47
C ASN A 27 2.59 10.17 -7.48
N LEU A 28 2.22 10.02 -8.75
CA LEU A 28 2.77 10.78 -9.87
C LEU A 28 1.75 11.78 -10.43
N THR A 29 0.71 12.10 -9.66
CA THR A 29 -0.32 13.08 -10.01
C THR A 29 -0.38 14.19 -8.98
N ASP A 30 -0.84 15.37 -9.39
CA ASP A 30 -1.16 16.48 -8.48
C ASP A 30 -2.47 16.25 -7.69
N ASN A 31 -3.25 15.24 -8.06
CA ASN A 31 -4.57 14.97 -7.49
C ASN A 31 -4.49 14.11 -6.22
N LEU A 32 -5.56 14.15 -5.43
CA LEU A 32 -5.84 13.13 -4.42
C LEU A 32 -6.17 11.81 -5.12
N MET A 33 -5.38 10.79 -4.84
CA MET A 33 -5.56 9.42 -5.32
C MET A 33 -5.89 8.51 -4.14
N LEU A 34 -6.78 7.56 -4.37
CA LEU A 34 -7.07 6.46 -3.45
C LEU A 34 -6.59 5.16 -4.08
N TYR A 35 -5.79 4.40 -3.34
CA TYR A 35 -5.25 3.14 -3.79
C TYR A 35 -5.81 2.00 -2.96
N GLN A 36 -6.26 0.93 -3.60
CA GLN A 36 -6.50 -0.35 -2.93
C GLN A 36 -5.20 -1.14 -2.86
N VAL A 37 -4.87 -1.64 -1.68
CA VAL A 37 -3.75 -2.56 -1.48
C VAL A 37 -4.31 -3.94 -1.22
N ARG A 38 -3.80 -4.95 -1.94
CA ARG A 38 -4.21 -6.34 -1.79
C ARG A 38 -3.02 -7.26 -1.54
N VAL A 39 -3.28 -8.30 -0.75
CA VAL A 39 -2.35 -9.40 -0.48
C VAL A 39 -2.99 -10.69 -0.96
N ASN A 40 -2.36 -11.39 -1.91
CA ASN A 40 -2.89 -12.60 -2.52
C ASN A 40 -4.35 -12.43 -2.98
N GLY A 41 -4.68 -11.27 -3.57
CA GLY A 41 -6.03 -10.91 -4.02
C GLY A 41 -6.98 -10.37 -2.94
N TYR A 42 -6.70 -10.57 -1.64
CA TYR A 42 -7.53 -10.08 -0.55
C TYR A 42 -7.26 -8.61 -0.24
N LEU A 43 -8.33 -7.83 -0.08
CA LEU A 43 -8.26 -6.43 0.31
C LEU A 43 -7.61 -6.30 1.68
N LEU A 44 -6.51 -5.56 1.70
CA LEU A 44 -5.74 -5.28 2.90
C LEU A 44 -6.13 -3.94 3.51
N ASP A 45 -6.02 -2.89 2.71
CA ASP A 45 -6.26 -1.51 3.15
C ASP A 45 -6.50 -0.59 1.96
N PHE A 46 -6.98 0.61 2.25
CA PHE A 46 -7.04 1.73 1.33
C PHE A 46 -6.04 2.81 1.75
N VAL A 47 -5.28 3.29 0.78
CA VAL A 47 -4.23 4.27 1.00
C VAL A 47 -4.51 5.51 0.17
N SER A 48 -4.50 6.69 0.80
CA SER A 48 -4.58 7.96 0.07
C SER A 48 -3.24 8.68 -0.07
N ALA A 49 -3.04 9.31 -1.22
CA ALA A 49 -1.93 10.22 -1.46
C ALA A 49 -2.42 11.44 -2.25
N GLU A 50 -2.07 12.63 -1.80
CA GLU A 50 -2.42 13.89 -2.45
C GLU A 50 -1.15 14.57 -2.94
N GLY A 51 -1.18 15.03 -4.18
CA GLY A 51 -0.03 15.63 -4.85
C GLY A 51 1.08 14.61 -5.17
N HIS A 52 2.12 15.10 -5.84
CA HIS A 52 3.32 14.31 -6.14
C HIS A 52 4.07 13.99 -4.84
N VAL A 53 3.82 12.80 -4.27
CA VAL A 53 4.36 12.40 -2.97
C VAL A 53 4.71 10.93 -2.92
N ILE A 54 5.75 10.61 -2.14
CA ILE A 54 6.13 9.23 -1.82
C ILE A 54 5.59 8.88 -0.43
N ARG A 55 4.61 7.97 -0.39
CA ARG A 55 4.09 7.36 0.83
C ARG A 55 4.83 6.06 1.13
N ARG A 56 5.05 5.81 2.42
CA ARG A 56 5.79 4.64 2.91
C ARG A 56 5.00 4.02 4.05
N TYR A 57 4.68 2.75 3.90
CA TYR A 57 3.93 1.99 4.87
C TYR A 57 4.74 0.79 5.31
N ARG A 58 4.93 0.63 6.62
CA ARG A 58 5.57 -0.56 7.15
C ARG A 58 4.68 -1.76 6.87
N LEU A 59 5.23 -2.85 6.32
CA LEU A 59 4.56 -4.14 6.17
C LEU A 59 4.96 -5.00 7.39
N LYS A 60 4.16 -4.98 8.45
CA LYS A 60 4.46 -5.76 9.66
C LYS A 60 3.97 -7.19 9.49
N ASP A 61 4.82 -8.15 9.81
CA ASP A 61 4.48 -9.58 9.87
C ASP A 61 3.92 -10.18 8.56
N LEU A 62 4.23 -9.55 7.42
CA LEU A 62 3.83 -10.02 6.10
C LEU A 62 4.94 -10.90 5.48
N PRO A 63 4.69 -12.17 5.12
CA PRO A 63 5.69 -13.02 4.46
C PRO A 63 6.21 -12.40 3.15
N LEU A 64 7.46 -12.67 2.77
CA LEU A 64 8.10 -12.06 1.58
C LEU A 64 7.57 -12.61 0.26
N ASP A 65 7.03 -13.82 0.28
CA ASP A 65 6.54 -14.60 -0.84
C ASP A 65 5.08 -14.31 -1.22
N VAL A 66 4.38 -13.47 -0.45
CA VAL A 66 3.02 -13.07 -0.81
C VAL A 66 3.01 -12.13 -2.02
N GLU A 67 1.95 -12.23 -2.81
CA GLU A 67 1.66 -11.29 -3.88
C GLU A 67 1.08 -10.01 -3.28
N LEU A 68 1.77 -8.89 -3.48
CA LEU A 68 1.32 -7.57 -3.06
C LEU A 68 0.98 -6.74 -4.29
N THR A 69 -0.27 -6.31 -4.40
CA THR A 69 -0.72 -5.47 -5.52
C THR A 69 -1.28 -4.15 -5.01
N VAL A 70 -1.01 -3.07 -5.74
CA VAL A 70 -1.60 -1.75 -5.51
C VAL A 70 -2.28 -1.30 -6.80
N ALA A 71 -3.53 -0.86 -6.70
CA ALA A 71 -4.31 -0.37 -7.83
C ALA A 71 -5.05 0.92 -7.43
N ASP A 72 -5.30 1.78 -8.41
CA ASP A 72 -6.20 2.92 -8.28
C ASP A 72 -7.63 2.43 -7.98
N VAL A 73 -8.35 3.15 -7.12
CA VAL A 73 -9.77 2.92 -6.88
C VAL A 73 -10.54 3.80 -7.86
N GLU A 74 -10.80 3.27 -9.05
CA GLU A 74 -11.58 3.98 -10.08
C GLU A 74 -13.10 3.85 -9.86
N ASP A 75 -13.56 2.77 -9.21
CA ASP A 75 -14.96 2.45 -8.91
C ASP A 75 -15.18 2.10 -7.44
N ASP A 76 -16.44 2.12 -6.98
CA ASP A 76 -16.82 1.69 -5.63
C ASP A 76 -16.43 0.22 -5.37
N VAL A 77 -15.77 -0.04 -4.24
CA VAL A 77 -15.37 -1.40 -3.84
C VAL A 77 -16.49 -2.07 -3.03
N ASP A 78 -17.08 -3.14 -3.56
CA ASP A 78 -18.10 -3.93 -2.87
C ASP A 78 -17.48 -4.74 -1.72
N LEU A 79 -17.66 -4.24 -0.49
CA LEU A 79 -17.14 -4.87 0.73
C LEU A 79 -17.89 -6.15 1.14
N THR A 80 -18.95 -6.54 0.44
CA THR A 80 -19.68 -7.78 0.71
C THR A 80 -19.01 -9.00 0.08
N LEU A 81 -18.15 -8.80 -0.93
CA LEU A 81 -17.41 -9.87 -1.58
C LEU A 81 -16.38 -10.49 -0.63
N PRO A 82 -16.22 -11.83 -0.59
CA PRO A 82 -15.30 -12.51 0.31
C PRO A 82 -13.85 -12.00 0.28
N GLU A 83 -13.35 -11.64 -0.89
CA GLU A 83 -12.02 -11.06 -1.10
C GLU A 83 -11.88 -9.63 -0.56
N ASN A 84 -12.99 -8.92 -0.35
CA ASN A 84 -13.03 -7.58 0.20
C ASN A 84 -13.44 -7.56 1.69
N LEU A 85 -13.88 -8.71 2.22
CA LEU A 85 -13.97 -8.95 3.66
C LEU A 85 -12.53 -9.01 4.20
N THR A 86 -11.97 -7.82 4.46
CA THR A 86 -10.64 -7.49 4.98
C THR A 86 -9.79 -8.69 5.43
N TYR A 87 -8.54 -8.76 5.01
CA TYR A 87 -7.59 -9.76 5.50
C TYR A 87 -7.35 -9.57 7.03
N ARG A 88 -8.16 -10.22 7.86
CA ARG A 88 -8.39 -9.89 9.29
C ARG A 88 -7.29 -10.31 10.27
N GLN A 89 -6.17 -10.87 9.82
CA GLN A 89 -5.27 -11.56 10.75
C GLN A 89 -4.05 -10.76 11.23
N PHE A 90 -3.75 -9.55 10.75
CA PHE A 90 -2.55 -8.82 11.20
C PHE A 90 -2.68 -7.28 11.21
N ASP A 91 -1.83 -6.61 12.00
CA ASP A 91 -1.66 -5.15 12.04
C ASP A 91 -0.67 -4.73 10.93
N PHE A 92 -1.15 -4.55 9.70
CA PHE A 92 -0.25 -4.46 8.54
C PHE A 92 0.46 -3.12 8.41
N PHE A 93 -0.28 -2.02 8.33
CA PHE A 93 0.30 -0.72 7.99
C PHE A 93 0.45 0.20 9.19
N LYS A 94 1.67 0.71 9.34
CA LYS A 94 1.94 1.91 10.14
C LYS A 94 2.56 2.96 9.25
N ASN A 95 1.89 4.10 9.15
CA ASN A 95 2.42 5.26 8.44
C ASN A 95 3.59 5.82 9.26
N LEU A 96 4.76 5.92 8.64
CA LEU A 96 5.97 6.46 9.28
C LEU A 96 6.18 7.94 8.97
N ALA A 97 5.12 8.66 8.57
CA ALA A 97 5.12 10.01 8.01
C ALA A 97 6.36 10.86 8.36
N SER A 98 7.01 11.30 7.27
CA SER A 98 8.00 12.36 7.16
C SER A 98 7.92 13.38 8.30
N LYS A 99 9.02 13.53 9.04
CA LYS A 99 9.39 14.87 9.50
C LYS A 99 9.75 15.76 8.31
#